data_AF-A0A4R6NWG4-F1
#
_entry.id   AF-A0A4R6NWG4-F1
#
_cell.length_a   1.000
_cell.length_b   1.000
_cell.length_c   1.000
_cell.angle_alpha   90.00
_cell.angle_beta   90.00
_cell.angle_gamma   90.00
#
_symmetry.space_group_name_H-M   'P 1'
#
loop_
_entity.id
_entity.type
_entity.pdbx_description
1 polymer ?
#
loop_
_entity_poly.entity_id
_entity_poly.type
_entity_poly.pdbx_seq_one_letter_code
_entity_poly.pdbx_strand_id
1 'polypeptide(L)' 'MKKRYSEEQIIKAIKEHEAGAKVDEICRRMGISSGTFYNWRSKYAGMEVNACFG' A
#
# COMPACT_ATOMS: atom_id res chain seq x y z
N MET A 1 13.35 -9.65 -11.39
CA MET A 1 13.32 -8.36 -10.67
C MET A 1 12.97 -8.64 -9.20
N LYS A 2 13.87 -8.37 -8.24
CA LYS A 2 13.51 -8.43 -6.82
C LYS A 2 12.60 -7.24 -6.52
N LYS A 3 11.30 -7.48 -6.26
CA LYS A 3 10.43 -6.45 -5.67
C LYS A 3 11.10 -6.04 -4.34
N ARG A 4 11.40 -4.75 -4.16
CA ARG A 4 12.06 -4.23 -2.94
C ARG A 4 11.24 -4.48 -1.67
N TYR A 5 9.94 -4.74 -1.81
CA TYR A 5 9.01 -5.02 -0.73
C TYR A 5 8.15 -6.23 -1.09
N SER A 6 7.95 -7.13 -0.12
CA SER A 6 7.05 -8.28 -0.24
C SER A 6 5.59 -7.83 -0.16
N GLU A 7 4.69 -8.59 -0.76
CA GLU A 7 3.25 -8.26 -0.79
C GLU A 7 2.66 -8.23 0.63
N GLU A 8 3.13 -9.11 1.51
CA GLU A 8 2.82 -9.09 2.94
C GLU A 8 3.16 -7.76 3.62
N GLN A 9 4.34 -7.19 3.33
CA GLN A 9 4.74 -5.88 3.88
C GLN A 9 3.79 -4.79 3.39
N ILE A 10 3.43 -4.82 2.11
CA ILE A 10 2.53 -3.85 1.49
C ILE A 10 1.13 -3.95 2.10
N ILE A 11 0.58 -5.16 2.21
CA ILE A 11 -0.73 -5.43 2.80
C ILE A 11 -0.76 -4.99 4.26
N LYS A 12 0.31 -5.25 5.02
CA LYS A 12 0.43 -4.82 6.42
C LYS A 12 0.42 -3.30 6.55
N ALA A 13 1.12 -2.60 5.64
CA ALA A 13 1.09 -1.14 5.55
C ALA A 13 -0.33 -0.59 5.36
N ILE A 14 -1.07 -1.18 4.42
CA ILE A 14 -2.44 -0.77 4.08
C ILE A 14 -3.38 -1.05 5.26
N LYS A 15 -3.25 -2.22 5.89
CA LYS A 15 -4.04 -2.58 7.09
C LYS A 15 -3.77 -1.66 8.27
N GLU A 16 -2.51 -1.28 8.52
CA GLU A 16 -2.18 -0.28 9.55
C GLU A 16 -2.89 1.04 9.27
N HIS A 17 -2.92 1.49 8.02
CA HIS A 17 -3.65 2.69 7.64
C HIS A 17 -5.16 2.57 7.83
N GLU A 18 -5.76 1.44 7.46
CA GLU A 18 -7.19 1.16 7.69
C GLU A 18 -7.53 1.06 9.18
N ALA A 19 -6.59 0.60 10.01
CA ALA A 19 -6.70 0.62 11.46
C ALA A 19 -6.57 2.03 12.08
N GLY A 20 -6.32 3.06 11.26
CA GLY A 20 -6.23 4.46 11.68
C GLY A 20 -4.81 5.04 11.72
N ALA A 21 -3.79 4.30 11.29
CA ALA A 21 -2.43 4.84 11.23
C ALA A 21 -2.28 5.89 10.12
N LYS A 22 -1.44 6.90 10.38
CA LYS A 22 -1.13 7.94 9.39
C LYS A 22 -0.17 7.41 8.34
N VAL A 23 -0.43 7.77 7.08
CA VAL A 23 0.46 7.46 5.94
C VAL A 23 1.88 7.96 6.19
N ASP A 24 2.07 9.09 6.86
CA ASP A 24 3.40 9.64 7.19
C ASP A 24 4.21 8.69 8.09
N GLU A 25 3.57 8.08 9.10
CA GLU A 25 4.24 7.10 9.98
C GLU A 25 4.60 5.81 9.24
N ILE A 26 3.70 5.35 8.38
CA ILE A 26 3.92 4.15 7.56
C ILE A 26 5.07 4.39 6.57
N CYS A 27 5.09 5.58 5.94
CA CYS A 27 6.18 6.04 5.09
C CYS A 27 7.52 6.04 5.82
N ARG A 28 7.55 6.59 7.04
CA ARG A 28 8.76 6.63 7.87
C ARG A 28 9.22 5.23 8.29
N ARG A 29 8.31 4.34 8.70
CA ARG A 29 8.67 2.97 9.10
C ARG A 29 9.21 2.13 7.95
N MET A 30 8.59 2.21 6.78
CA MET A 30 8.99 1.41 5.62
C MET A 30 10.05 2.08 4.74
N GLY A 31 10.38 3.34 5.02
CA GLY A 31 11.29 4.15 4.20
C GLY A 31 10.75 4.37 2.79
N ILE A 32 9.43 4.52 2.65
CA ILE A 32 8.77 4.76 1.36
C ILE A 32 8.24 6.19 1.30
N SER A 33 7.97 6.69 0.10
CA SER A 33 7.28 7.95 -0.10
C SER A 33 5.76 7.76 -0.15
N SER A 34 5.01 8.80 0.17
CA SER A 34 3.54 8.77 0.21
C SER A 34 2.95 8.35 -1.13
N GLY A 35 3.57 8.77 -2.24
CA GLY A 35 3.19 8.34 -3.60
C GLY A 35 3.28 6.82 -3.79
N THR A 36 4.30 6.17 -3.22
CA THR A 36 4.43 4.70 -3.26
C THR A 36 3.29 4.03 -2.48
N PHE A 37 2.95 4.58 -1.32
CA PHE A 37 1.86 4.07 -0.48
C PHE A 37 0.49 4.17 -1.19
N TYR A 38 0.18 5.30 -1.82
CA TYR A 38 -1.06 5.43 -2.60
C TYR A 38 -1.09 4.49 -3.81
N ASN A 39 0.05 4.28 -4.48
CA ASN A 39 0.13 3.32 -5.58
C ASN A 39 -0.12 1.89 -5.10
N TRP A 40 0.40 1.53 -3.92
CA TRP A 40 0.08 0.26 -3.28
C TRP A 40 -1.40 0.15 -2.92
N ARG A 41 -1.99 1.18 -2.31
CA ARG A 41 -3.42 1.20 -2.02
C ARG A 41 -4.25 1.04 -3.30
N SER A 42 -3.90 1.72 -4.39
CA SER A 42 -4.60 1.55 -5.67
C SER A 42 -4.45 0.15 -6.25
N LYS A 43 -3.29 -0.49 -6.09
CA LYS A 43 -3.00 -1.80 -6.67
C LYS A 43 -3.52 -2.98 -5.83
N TYR A 44 -3.50 -2.83 -4.50
CA TYR A 44 -3.85 -3.87 -3.54
C TYR A 44 -5.23 -3.66 -2.90
N ALA A 45 -5.66 -2.42 -2.65
CA ALA A 45 -7.04 -2.13 -2.26
C ALA A 45 -7.98 -2.02 -3.50
N GLY A 46 -7.44 -1.67 -4.67
CA GLY A 46 -8.17 -1.69 -5.94
C GLY A 46 -8.21 -3.05 -6.65
N MET A 47 -7.58 -4.09 -6.10
CA MET A 47 -7.70 -5.46 -6.64
C MET A 47 -9.12 -6.04 -6.43
N GLU A 48 -9.94 -5.47 -5.55
CA GLU A 48 -11.39 -5.73 -5.47
C GLU A 48 -12.23 -4.88 -6.46
N VAL A 49 -11.65 -3.84 -7.10
CA VAL A 49 -12.43 -2.85 -7.88
C VAL A 49 -12.03 -2.77 -9.36
N ASN A 50 -11.05 -3.56 -9.82
CA ASN A 50 -10.69 -3.64 -11.24
C ASN A 50 -11.20 -4.91 -11.93
N ALA A 51 -12.47 -5.26 -11.67
CA ALA A 51 -13.30 -6.00 -12.63
C ALA A 51 -14.19 -5.04 -13.46
N CYS A 52 -14.03 -3.72 -13.34
CA CYS A 52 -14.87 -2.77 -14.06
C CYS A 52 -14.06 -1.55 -14.53
N PHE A 53 -13.16 -1.77 -15.49
CA PHE A 53 -12.85 -0.76 -16.49
C PHE A 53 -12.84 -1.47 -17.84
N GLY A 54 -14.06 -1.72 -18.33
CA GLY A 54 -14.35 -2.02 -19.74
C GLY A 54 -14.69 -0.73 -20.47
#